data_AF-A0A3D3PBF9-F1
#
_entry.id   AF-A0A3D3PBF9-F1
#
_cell.length_a   1.000
_cell.length_b   1.000
_cell.length_c   1.000
_cell.angle_alpha   90.00
_cell.angle_beta   90.00
_cell.angle_gamma   90.00
#
_symmetry.space_group_name_H-M   'P 1'
#
loop_
_entity.id
_entity.type
_entity.pdbx_description
1 polymer ?
#
loop_
_entity_poly.entity_id
_entity_poly.type
_entity_poly.pdbx_seq_one_letter_code
_entity_poly.pdbx_strand_id
1 'polypeptide(L)'
;MNKNYYIIDFDSTFTQVEALDELARISLQKHPDRENIYKKIEDLTNAAMEGKLSFRESLTGRVLLLEATRDHLTELVAHLKKQVSASFSRNKNFFKNHSDDVLIVSGGFKEFITPVVLPYGIKKENIYANTFVFNDDGEIIGYDDKNPLSQEGGKVKLLRELNLPGEIYGIGDGHSDFQLKEFGMIKKFYAFTENIERKTVAEKADHITPSFDEFLYVNNLPRAISYPKNRILCLIVGEVSNDAISVLKKDGFSIRHKTSFEEKYVADIGILFLGEGEKIADDKLKRAVKLKTIGYHGNSKHQFSHDLCTEMGIVIFDNTKNAGSISKRIAKFINKGDTYKSRNFPN
;
A
#
# COMPACT_ATOMS: atom_id res chain seq x y z
N MET A 1 -1.55 21.61 -22.33
CA MET A 1 -2.07 20.48 -21.50
C MET A 1 -2.43 21.07 -20.16
N ASN A 2 -3.61 20.74 -19.61
CA ASN A 2 -3.94 21.18 -18.24
C ASN A 2 -2.96 20.52 -17.26
N LYS A 3 -2.48 21.30 -16.29
CA LYS A 3 -1.59 20.82 -15.24
C LYS A 3 -2.37 19.89 -14.30
N ASN A 4 -1.73 18.80 -13.86
CA ASN A 4 -2.32 17.85 -12.94
C ASN A 4 -1.64 17.97 -11.59
N TYR A 5 -2.42 17.87 -10.51
CA TYR A 5 -1.93 17.84 -9.14
C TYR A 5 -2.34 16.54 -8.45
N TYR A 6 -1.42 15.94 -7.71
CA TYR A 6 -1.62 14.68 -7.00
C TYR A 6 -1.56 14.94 -5.50
N ILE A 7 -2.73 14.89 -4.86
CA ILE A 7 -2.89 15.06 -3.42
C ILE A 7 -2.82 13.69 -2.78
N ILE A 8 -1.79 13.47 -1.97
CA ILE A 8 -1.46 12.16 -1.42
C ILE A 8 -1.53 12.25 0.11
N ASP A 9 -2.32 11.38 0.73
CA ASP A 9 -2.29 11.24 2.18
C ASP A 9 -1.00 10.56 2.66
N PHE A 10 -0.64 10.81 3.90
CA PHE A 10 0.57 10.24 4.50
C PHE A 10 0.28 8.93 5.21
N ASP A 11 -0.45 8.99 6.32
CA ASP A 11 -0.77 7.82 7.15
C ASP A 11 -1.63 6.83 6.38
N SER A 12 -1.36 5.53 6.56
CA SER A 12 -2.03 4.43 5.84
C SER A 12 -2.01 4.49 4.31
N THR A 13 -1.35 5.49 3.70
CA THR A 13 -1.26 5.71 2.25
C THR A 13 0.19 5.77 1.78
N PHE A 14 0.93 6.85 2.07
CA PHE A 14 2.37 6.93 1.80
C PHE A 14 3.16 6.00 2.73
N THR A 15 2.74 5.91 4.00
CA THR A 15 3.24 4.95 4.99
C THR A 15 2.24 3.84 5.27
N GLN A 16 2.75 2.69 5.71
CA GLN A 16 1.97 1.48 6.01
C GLN A 16 1.24 1.54 7.36
N VAL A 17 1.53 2.56 8.17
CA VAL A 17 1.11 2.69 9.57
C VAL A 17 0.58 4.10 9.83
N GLU A 18 -0.18 4.23 10.92
CA GLU A 18 -0.57 5.49 11.54
C GLU A 18 0.60 6.02 12.40
N ALA A 19 1.20 7.15 12.00
CA ALA A 19 2.44 7.63 12.63
C ALA A 19 2.26 8.06 14.10
N LEU A 20 1.09 8.57 14.49
CA LEU A 20 0.81 8.92 15.88
C LEU A 20 0.74 7.70 16.80
N ASP A 21 0.19 6.59 16.32
CA ASP A 21 0.11 5.35 17.10
C ASP A 21 1.52 4.76 17.30
N GLU A 22 2.38 4.84 16.28
CA GLU A 22 3.80 4.47 16.41
C GLU A 22 4.54 5.40 17.36
N LEU A 23 4.26 6.72 17.34
CA LEU A 23 4.86 7.66 18.27
C LEU A 23 4.48 7.34 19.71
N ALA A 24 3.21 7.04 19.98
CA ALA A 24 2.74 6.63 21.28
C ALA A 24 3.46 5.38 21.78
N ARG A 25 3.65 4.38 20.90
CA ARG A 25 4.39 3.14 21.23
C ARG A 25 5.84 3.40 21.62
N ILE A 26 6.49 4.36 20.96
CA ILE A 26 7.87 4.74 21.23
C ILE A 26 7.96 5.49 22.57
N SER A 27 7.16 6.54 22.74
CA SER A 27 7.24 7.41 23.93
C SER A 27 6.81 6.69 25.21
N LEU A 28 5.78 5.85 25.14
CA LEU A 28 5.21 5.16 26.29
C LEU A 28 5.84 3.79 26.54
N GLN A 29 6.93 3.43 25.85
CA GLN A 29 7.56 2.11 25.95
C GLN A 29 7.87 1.71 27.41
N LYS A 30 8.28 2.69 28.22
CA LYS A 30 8.64 2.52 29.64
C LYS A 30 7.54 2.96 30.61
N HIS A 31 6.39 3.43 30.11
CA HIS A 31 5.30 3.93 30.95
C HIS A 31 4.56 2.74 31.62
N PRO A 32 4.35 2.76 32.94
CA PRO A 32 3.74 1.63 33.66
C PRO A 32 2.28 1.37 33.24
N ASP A 33 1.57 2.42 32.79
CA ASP A 33 0.16 2.35 32.35
C ASP A 33 -0.02 2.33 30.82
N ARG A 34 1.04 2.01 30.07
CA ARG A 34 1.06 2.17 28.60
C ARG A 34 -0.11 1.48 27.87
N GLU A 35 -0.54 0.30 28.32
CA GLU A 35 -1.62 -0.45 27.66
C GLU A 35 -2.96 0.29 27.78
N ASN A 36 -3.24 0.92 28.92
CA ASN A 36 -4.44 1.72 29.11
C ASN A 36 -4.37 3.01 28.29
N ILE A 37 -3.19 3.61 28.15
CA ILE A 37 -3.01 4.81 27.32
C ILE A 37 -3.18 4.47 25.82
N TYR A 38 -2.60 3.36 25.35
CA TYR A 38 -2.80 2.89 23.97
C TYR A 38 -4.28 2.68 23.66
N LYS A 39 -5.00 2.02 24.57
CA LYS A 39 -6.44 1.82 24.42
C LYS A 39 -7.19 3.15 24.35
N LYS A 40 -6.86 4.14 25.20
CA LYS A 40 -7.47 5.48 25.14
C LYS A 40 -7.20 6.18 23.80
N ILE A 41 -5.97 6.09 23.27
CA ILE A 41 -5.62 6.66 21.97
C ILE A 41 -6.44 5.98 20.85
N GLU A 42 -6.53 4.66 20.86
CA GLU A 42 -7.33 3.88 19.92
C GLU A 42 -8.82 4.24 20.01
N ASP A 43 -9.38 4.32 21.22
CA ASP A 43 -10.77 4.70 21.47
C ASP A 43 -11.05 6.13 20.94
N LEU A 44 -10.14 7.08 21.12
CA LEU A 44 -10.25 8.44 20.58
C LEU A 44 -10.18 8.46 19.04
N THR A 45 -9.31 7.65 18.44
CA THR A 45 -9.22 7.50 16.98
C THR A 45 -10.53 6.93 16.43
N ASN A 46 -11.02 5.84 17.03
CA ASN A 46 -12.25 5.17 16.61
C ASN A 46 -13.48 6.08 16.79
N ALA A 47 -13.59 6.81 17.91
CA ALA A 47 -14.69 7.74 18.16
C ALA A 47 -14.74 8.88 17.13
N ALA A 48 -13.59 9.37 16.68
CA ALA A 48 -13.52 10.38 15.61
C ALA A 48 -13.98 9.81 14.26
N MET A 49 -13.51 8.60 13.93
CA MET A 49 -13.88 7.91 12.71
C MET A 49 -15.36 7.56 12.64
N GLU A 50 -15.98 7.27 13.79
CA GLU A 50 -17.43 7.02 13.93
C GLU A 50 -18.26 8.31 14.00
N GLY A 51 -17.64 9.49 14.01
CA GLY A 51 -18.33 10.78 14.11
C GLY A 51 -18.90 11.08 15.51
N LYS A 52 -18.52 10.31 16.54
CA LYS A 52 -18.92 10.53 17.94
C LYS A 52 -18.11 11.63 18.62
N LEU A 53 -16.94 11.94 18.09
CA LEU A 53 -16.01 12.95 18.56
C LEU A 53 -15.55 13.79 17.36
N SER A 54 -15.38 15.11 17.51
CA SER A 54 -14.83 15.89 16.41
C SER A 54 -13.36 15.53 16.17
N PHE A 55 -12.88 15.71 14.92
CA PHE A 55 -11.47 15.47 14.60
C PHE A 55 -10.52 16.24 15.54
N ARG A 56 -10.86 17.50 15.84
CA ARG A 56 -10.07 18.37 16.72
C ARG A 56 -9.99 17.82 18.14
N GLU A 57 -11.12 17.41 18.73
CA GLU A 57 -11.14 16.85 20.08
C GLU A 57 -10.34 15.56 20.17
N SER A 58 -10.48 14.69 19.17
CA SER A 58 -9.70 13.45 19.07
C SER A 58 -8.21 13.72 18.94
N LEU A 59 -7.81 14.65 18.07
CA LEU A 59 -6.40 15.00 17.88
C LEU A 59 -5.81 15.60 19.16
N THR A 60 -6.50 16.52 19.83
CA THR A 60 -6.08 17.09 21.11
C THR A 60 -5.93 16.02 22.19
N GLY A 61 -6.94 15.17 22.37
CA GLY A 61 -6.88 14.10 23.35
C GLY A 61 -5.70 13.14 23.11
N ARG A 62 -5.46 12.77 21.84
CA ARG A 62 -4.35 11.89 21.48
C ARG A 62 -3.00 12.53 21.73
N VAL A 63 -2.79 13.77 21.31
CA VAL A 63 -1.50 14.48 21.49
C VAL A 63 -1.14 14.63 22.97
N LEU A 64 -2.11 14.95 23.83
CA LEU A 64 -1.90 15.08 25.27
C LEU A 64 -1.51 13.76 25.95
N LEU A 65 -1.86 12.62 25.36
CA LEU A 65 -1.55 11.28 25.88
C LEU A 65 -0.20 10.74 25.39
N LEU A 66 0.47 11.41 24.46
CA LEU A 66 1.71 10.89 23.86
C LEU A 66 2.89 10.91 24.85
N GLU A 67 3.01 11.91 25.72
CA GLU A 67 4.21 12.12 26.55
C GLU A 67 5.53 12.04 25.74
N ALA A 68 5.50 12.57 24.51
CA ALA A 68 6.57 12.42 23.54
C ALA A 68 7.53 13.63 23.50
N THR A 69 8.78 13.39 23.11
CA THR A 69 9.84 14.41 23.02
C THR A 69 10.42 14.47 21.62
N ARG A 70 11.30 15.45 21.36
CA ARG A 70 12.07 15.54 20.10
C ARG A 70 12.91 14.29 19.81
N ASP A 71 13.41 13.61 20.84
CA ASP A 71 14.21 12.39 20.67
C ASP A 71 13.34 11.22 20.18
N HIS A 72 12.13 11.08 20.73
CA HIS A 72 11.15 10.09 20.26
C HIS A 72 10.77 10.32 18.79
N LEU A 73 10.70 11.57 18.32
CA LEU A 73 10.46 11.88 16.91
C LEU A 73 11.60 11.39 16.00
N THR A 74 12.85 11.43 16.47
CA THR A 74 14.00 10.93 15.70
C THR A 74 13.90 9.41 15.50
N GLU A 75 13.53 8.68 16.56
CA GLU A 75 13.29 7.24 16.49
C GLU A 75 12.10 6.92 15.57
N LEU A 76 11.00 7.65 15.70
CA LEU A 76 9.82 7.51 14.84
C LEU A 76 10.19 7.70 13.36
N VAL A 77 10.93 8.74 13.01
CA VAL A 77 11.33 8.99 11.62
C VAL A 77 12.18 7.85 11.06
N ALA A 78 13.09 7.29 11.86
CA ALA A 78 13.88 6.14 11.47
C ALA A 78 13.01 4.88 11.26
N HIS A 79 11.97 4.71 12.07
CA HIS A 79 10.97 3.66 11.92
C HIS A 79 10.14 3.86 10.64
N LEU A 80 9.49 5.02 10.47
CA LEU A 80 8.58 5.32 9.36
C LEU A 80 9.26 5.23 8.00
N LYS A 81 10.55 5.57 7.89
CA LYS A 81 11.33 5.37 6.64
C LYS A 81 11.37 3.91 6.17
N LYS A 82 11.24 2.95 7.09
CA LYS A 82 11.16 1.51 6.77
C LYS A 82 9.72 1.05 6.50
N GLN A 83 8.74 1.87 6.86
CA GLN A 83 7.32 1.61 6.68
C GLN A 83 6.72 2.39 5.51
N VAL A 84 7.51 2.93 4.60
CA VAL A 84 6.95 3.52 3.37
C VAL A 84 6.26 2.41 2.57
N SER A 85 5.07 2.68 2.06
CA SER A 85 4.30 1.75 1.23
C SER A 85 5.17 1.22 0.08
N ALA A 86 5.04 -0.07 -0.23
CA ALA A 86 5.96 -0.75 -1.12
C ALA A 86 5.87 -0.20 -2.54
N SER A 87 4.67 0.15 -3.01
CA SER A 87 4.49 0.78 -4.34
C SER A 87 5.04 2.20 -4.45
N PHE A 88 4.96 2.99 -3.39
CA PHE A 88 5.60 4.31 -3.31
C PHE A 88 7.12 4.19 -3.35
N SER A 89 7.68 3.25 -2.57
CA SER A 89 9.12 2.94 -2.55
C SER A 89 9.68 2.60 -3.94
N ARG A 90 8.93 1.81 -4.72
CA ARG A 90 9.31 1.44 -6.10
C ARG A 90 9.26 2.61 -7.08
N ASN A 91 8.30 3.52 -6.91
CA ASN A 91 8.05 4.61 -7.86
C ASN A 91 8.75 5.92 -7.47
N LYS A 92 9.89 5.85 -6.78
CA LYS A 92 10.69 7.02 -6.39
C LYS A 92 10.99 8.00 -7.55
N ASN A 93 11.24 7.48 -8.75
CA ASN A 93 11.50 8.32 -9.92
C ASN A 93 10.29 9.12 -10.39
N PHE A 94 9.06 8.62 -10.17
CA PHE A 94 7.85 9.38 -10.47
C PHE A 94 7.83 10.69 -9.68
N PHE A 95 8.04 10.62 -8.36
CA PHE A 95 8.03 11.79 -7.47
C PHE A 95 9.10 12.81 -7.82
N LYS A 96 10.32 12.36 -8.15
CA LYS A 96 11.39 13.26 -8.61
C LYS A 96 10.99 14.03 -9.88
N ASN A 97 10.36 13.35 -10.83
CA ASN A 97 9.96 13.93 -12.11
C ASN A 97 8.69 14.80 -12.01
N HIS A 98 7.91 14.65 -10.94
CA HIS A 98 6.64 15.34 -10.70
C HIS A 98 6.67 16.13 -9.39
N SER A 99 7.85 16.62 -9.00
CA SER A 99 8.05 17.28 -7.70
C SER A 99 7.23 18.57 -7.53
N ASP A 100 6.83 19.20 -8.64
CA ASP A 100 5.96 20.39 -8.70
C ASP A 100 4.46 20.07 -8.65
N ASP A 101 4.09 18.80 -8.84
CA ASP A 101 2.72 18.36 -9.04
C ASP A 101 2.21 17.51 -7.86
N VAL A 102 3.12 16.89 -7.10
CA VAL A 102 2.80 16.06 -5.95
C VAL A 102 2.79 16.87 -4.67
N LEU A 103 1.66 16.84 -3.95
CA LEU A 103 1.48 17.45 -2.64
C LEU A 103 1.14 16.36 -1.61
N ILE A 104 1.81 16.39 -0.47
CA ILE A 104 1.44 15.59 0.69
C ILE A 104 0.49 16.43 1.55
N VAL A 105 -0.72 15.91 1.77
CA VAL A 105 -1.74 16.59 2.58
C VAL A 105 -2.28 15.61 3.61
N SER A 106 -1.91 15.84 4.88
CA SER A 106 -2.18 14.89 5.96
C SER A 106 -2.63 15.58 7.24
N GLY A 107 -3.45 14.88 8.04
CA GLY A 107 -3.75 15.28 9.42
C GLY A 107 -2.61 14.98 10.41
N GLY A 108 -1.54 14.32 9.97
CA GLY A 108 -0.32 14.08 10.75
C GLY A 108 0.54 15.34 10.92
N PHE A 109 1.82 15.16 11.27
CA PHE A 109 2.71 16.25 11.68
C PHE A 109 3.95 16.40 10.81
N LYS A 110 4.32 17.65 10.49
CA LYS A 110 5.45 17.99 9.62
C LYS A 110 6.77 17.42 10.13
N GLU A 111 6.94 17.33 11.44
CA GLU A 111 8.15 16.88 12.13
C GLU A 111 8.57 15.46 11.70
N PHE A 112 7.61 14.57 11.46
CA PHE A 112 7.89 13.22 10.96
C PHE A 112 7.60 13.05 9.47
N ILE A 113 6.62 13.76 8.90
CA ILE A 113 6.27 13.64 7.48
C ILE A 113 7.43 14.14 6.61
N THR A 114 7.92 15.35 6.90
CA THR A 114 8.94 16.02 6.10
C THR A 114 10.19 15.16 5.89
N PRO A 115 10.86 14.64 6.95
CA PRO A 115 12.07 13.83 6.76
C PRO A 115 11.81 12.46 6.12
N VAL A 116 10.57 11.95 6.12
CA VAL A 116 10.20 10.68 5.47
C VAL A 116 10.00 10.87 3.95
N VAL A 117 9.35 11.95 3.54
CA VAL A 117 8.99 12.17 2.12
C VAL A 117 10.05 12.92 1.32
N LEU A 118 10.87 13.78 1.95
CA LEU A 118 11.95 14.51 1.26
C LEU A 118 12.91 13.62 0.46
N PRO A 119 13.35 12.43 0.95
CA PRO A 119 14.18 11.52 0.18
C PRO A 119 13.57 11.08 -1.16
N TYR A 120 12.25 11.21 -1.34
CA TYR A 120 11.52 10.88 -2.56
C TYR A 120 11.46 12.02 -3.58
N GLY A 121 11.97 13.22 -3.24
CA GLY A 121 11.97 14.39 -4.13
C GLY A 121 10.74 15.28 -3.98
N ILE A 122 9.89 15.03 -2.98
CA ILE A 122 8.77 15.92 -2.63
C ILE A 122 9.33 17.17 -1.96
N LYS A 123 8.94 18.34 -2.46
CA LYS A 123 9.43 19.64 -1.98
C LYS A 123 8.82 20.01 -0.64
N LYS A 124 9.55 20.74 0.22
CA LYS A 124 9.07 21.12 1.56
C LYS A 124 7.80 21.97 1.51
N GLU A 125 7.74 22.87 0.53
CA GLU A 125 6.60 23.73 0.23
C GLU A 125 5.34 22.96 -0.22
N ASN A 126 5.50 21.71 -0.67
CA ASN A 126 4.40 20.83 -1.08
C ASN A 126 3.97 19.86 0.04
N ILE A 127 4.41 20.09 1.28
CA ILE A 127 4.08 19.26 2.44
C ILE A 127 3.19 20.07 3.38
N TYR A 128 1.92 19.68 3.45
CA TYR A 128 0.89 20.29 4.27
C TYR A 128 0.47 19.30 5.36
N ALA A 129 0.74 19.68 6.60
CA ALA A 129 0.47 18.89 7.80
C ALA A 129 0.41 19.81 9.03
N ASN A 130 -0.03 19.27 10.15
CA ASN A 130 0.02 19.93 11.46
C ASN A 130 1.46 20.10 11.94
N THR A 131 1.67 20.87 13.01
CA THR A 131 3.00 21.15 13.59
C THR A 131 2.88 21.10 15.10
N PHE A 132 3.83 20.44 15.76
CA PHE A 132 3.82 20.30 17.22
C PHE A 132 4.26 21.59 17.90
N VAL A 133 3.74 21.82 19.11
CA VAL A 133 4.21 22.84 20.04
C VAL A 133 5.02 22.14 21.12
N PHE A 134 6.21 22.67 21.38
CA PHE A 134 7.16 22.11 22.34
C PHE A 134 7.37 23.05 23.52
N ASN A 135 7.60 22.51 24.71
CA ASN A 135 8.12 23.28 25.85
C ASN A 135 9.66 23.43 25.74
N ASP A 136 10.24 24.14 26.72
CA ASP A 136 11.68 24.41 26.80
C ASP A 136 12.51 23.12 26.98
N ASP A 137 11.93 22.09 27.59
CA ASP A 137 12.54 20.77 27.78
C ASP A 137 12.45 19.88 26.53
N GLY A 138 11.79 20.35 25.46
CA GLY A 138 11.65 19.63 24.20
C GLY A 138 10.56 18.55 24.19
N GLU A 139 9.63 18.59 25.15
CA GLU A 139 8.43 17.76 25.21
C GLU A 139 7.31 18.36 24.36
N ILE A 140 6.50 17.49 23.75
CA ILE A 140 5.33 17.89 22.97
C ILE A 140 4.20 18.23 23.95
N ILE A 141 3.81 19.50 23.98
CA ILE A 141 2.75 20.02 24.85
C ILE A 141 1.46 20.35 24.10
N GLY A 142 1.48 20.25 22.77
CA GLY A 142 0.32 20.56 21.93
C GLY A 142 0.68 20.64 20.45
N TYR A 143 -0.12 21.38 19.70
CA TYR A 143 0.04 21.61 18.27
C TYR A 143 -0.50 22.97 17.84
N ASP A 144 -0.13 23.42 16.65
CA ASP A 144 -0.69 24.64 16.03
C ASP A 144 -2.16 24.44 15.68
N ASP A 145 -3.03 24.93 16.55
CA ASP A 145 -4.48 24.73 16.50
C ASP A 145 -5.19 25.67 15.52
N LYS A 146 -4.45 26.59 14.91
CA LYS A 146 -4.92 27.48 13.83
C LYS A 146 -4.78 26.85 12.45
N ASN A 147 -3.96 25.81 12.33
CA ASN A 147 -3.78 25.10 11.07
C ASN A 147 -5.11 24.49 10.60
N PRO A 148 -5.53 24.71 9.33
CA PRO A 148 -6.79 24.13 8.84
C PRO A 148 -6.82 22.60 8.97
N LEU A 149 -5.67 21.92 8.84
CA LEU A 149 -5.53 20.47 8.95
C LEU A 149 -5.72 19.93 10.38
N SER A 150 -5.85 20.80 11.38
CA SER A 150 -6.21 20.43 12.75
C SER A 150 -7.70 20.54 13.03
N GLN A 151 -8.51 20.86 12.01
CA GLN A 151 -9.95 21.11 12.13
C GLN A 151 -10.75 20.15 11.26
N GLU A 152 -12.05 20.05 11.56
CA GLU A 152 -13.00 19.32 10.72
C GLU A 152 -13.01 19.87 9.29
N GLY A 153 -12.97 18.96 8.31
CA GLY A 153 -12.86 19.30 6.88
C GLY A 153 -11.56 20.01 6.49
N GLY A 154 -10.50 19.86 7.29
CA GLY A 154 -9.24 20.59 7.13
C GLY A 154 -8.61 20.48 5.74
N LYS A 155 -8.60 19.26 5.14
CA LYS A 155 -8.08 19.05 3.79
C LYS A 155 -8.87 19.88 2.76
N VAL A 156 -10.20 19.96 2.89
CA VAL A 156 -11.07 20.74 1.99
C VAL A 156 -10.79 22.23 2.10
N LYS A 157 -10.67 22.76 3.34
CA LYS A 157 -10.33 24.17 3.59
C LYS A 157 -8.99 24.53 2.97
N LEU A 158 -7.97 23.72 3.23
CA LEU A 158 -6.63 23.91 2.68
C LEU A 158 -6.65 23.93 1.15
N LEU A 159 -7.25 22.93 0.49
CA LEU A 159 -7.24 22.87 -0.98
C LEU A 159 -7.96 24.07 -1.61
N ARG A 160 -9.01 24.58 -0.95
CA ARG A 160 -9.70 25.79 -1.39
C ARG A 160 -8.82 27.03 -1.30
N GLU A 161 -8.02 27.15 -0.25
CA GLU A 161 -7.06 28.24 -0.06
C GLU A 161 -5.90 28.17 -1.06
N LEU A 162 -5.41 26.96 -1.36
CA LEU A 162 -4.33 26.76 -2.34
C LEU A 162 -4.74 27.13 -3.76
N ASN A 163 -6.02 26.98 -4.11
CA ASN A 163 -6.60 27.36 -5.40
C ASN A 163 -5.75 26.93 -6.61
N LEU A 164 -5.39 25.64 -6.64
CA LEU A 164 -4.43 25.10 -7.61
C LEU A 164 -4.98 25.21 -9.05
N PRO A 165 -4.21 25.77 -10.01
CA PRO A 165 -4.67 25.98 -11.39
C PRO A 165 -4.54 24.71 -12.25
N GLY A 166 -5.35 23.69 -11.97
CA GLY A 166 -5.27 22.42 -12.68
C GLY A 166 -6.28 21.36 -12.25
N GLU A 167 -6.16 20.16 -12.82
CA GLU A 167 -6.96 19.01 -12.39
C GLU A 167 -6.32 18.36 -11.17
N ILE A 168 -7.10 18.20 -10.11
CA ILE A 168 -6.60 17.65 -8.84
C ILE A 168 -7.09 16.21 -8.69
N TYR A 169 -6.18 15.30 -8.35
CA TYR A 169 -6.45 13.89 -8.11
C TYR A 169 -6.09 13.56 -6.66
N GLY A 170 -7.06 13.04 -5.90
CA GLY A 170 -6.84 12.65 -4.51
C GLY A 170 -6.54 11.15 -4.38
N ILE A 171 -5.52 10.82 -3.60
CA ILE A 171 -5.09 9.44 -3.29
C ILE A 171 -4.99 9.33 -1.77
N GLY A 172 -5.82 8.49 -1.18
CA GLY A 172 -5.87 8.28 0.26
C GLY A 172 -6.77 7.11 0.64
N ASP A 173 -6.66 6.61 1.86
CA ASP A 173 -7.48 5.50 2.37
C ASP A 173 -8.70 5.99 3.17
N GLY A 174 -8.71 7.25 3.60
CA GLY A 174 -9.60 7.79 4.61
C GLY A 174 -10.86 8.47 4.08
N HIS A 175 -11.81 8.69 5.00
CA HIS A 175 -13.02 9.47 4.69
C HIS A 175 -12.68 10.95 4.41
N SER A 176 -11.68 11.52 5.09
CA SER A 176 -11.24 12.91 4.87
C SER A 176 -10.71 13.16 3.46
N ASP A 177 -10.13 12.14 2.81
CA ASP A 177 -9.68 12.21 1.41
C ASP A 177 -10.87 12.16 0.45
N PHE A 178 -11.84 11.28 0.75
CA PHE A 178 -13.08 11.22 0.00
C PHE A 178 -13.87 12.54 0.08
N GLN A 179 -13.87 13.22 1.22
CA GLN A 179 -14.53 14.54 1.38
C GLN A 179 -14.02 15.55 0.34
N LEU A 180 -12.75 15.49 -0.07
CA LEU A 180 -12.25 16.36 -1.14
C LEU A 180 -13.06 16.21 -2.43
N LYS A 181 -13.51 14.98 -2.75
CA LYS A 181 -14.35 14.69 -3.91
C LYS A 181 -15.78 15.16 -3.69
N GLU A 182 -16.34 14.88 -2.51
CA GLU A 182 -17.70 15.27 -2.14
C GLU A 182 -17.91 16.79 -2.23
N PHE A 183 -16.90 17.57 -1.81
CA PHE A 183 -16.90 19.03 -1.90
C PHE A 183 -16.40 19.57 -3.25
N GLY A 184 -16.17 18.72 -4.24
CA GLY A 184 -15.78 19.12 -5.61
C GLY A 184 -14.37 19.69 -5.73
N MET A 185 -13.48 19.46 -4.77
CA MET A 185 -12.10 19.94 -4.80
C MET A 185 -11.20 19.08 -5.70
N ILE A 186 -11.56 17.81 -5.92
CA ILE A 186 -10.79 16.89 -6.78
C ILE A 186 -11.65 16.31 -7.89
N LYS A 187 -11.02 16.09 -9.06
CA LYS A 187 -11.64 15.49 -10.23
C LYS A 187 -11.94 14.02 -10.01
N LYS A 188 -11.00 13.27 -9.44
CA LYS A 188 -11.17 11.85 -9.10
C LYS A 188 -10.53 11.53 -7.76
N PHE A 189 -11.19 10.66 -7.01
CA PHE A 189 -10.69 10.06 -5.79
C PHE A 189 -10.28 8.60 -6.02
N TYR A 190 -9.05 8.28 -5.64
CA TYR A 190 -8.49 6.94 -5.65
C TYR A 190 -8.39 6.43 -4.21
N ALA A 191 -9.28 5.50 -3.84
CA ALA A 191 -9.19 4.85 -2.53
C ALA A 191 -7.98 3.93 -2.51
N PHE A 192 -6.96 4.32 -1.75
CA PHE A 192 -5.72 3.56 -1.61
C PHE A 192 -5.92 2.40 -0.63
N THR A 193 -5.69 1.18 -1.09
CA THR A 193 -6.00 -0.03 -0.30
C THR A 193 -4.82 -1.00 -0.15
N GLU A 194 -3.59 -0.55 -0.40
CA GLU A 194 -2.38 -1.39 -0.22
C GLU A 194 -2.19 -1.79 1.25
N ASN A 195 -2.50 -0.88 2.18
CA ASN A 195 -2.24 -1.06 3.61
C ASN A 195 -3.51 -1.40 4.38
N ILE A 196 -4.60 -0.67 4.13
CA ILE A 196 -5.90 -0.85 4.78
C ILE A 196 -7.03 -0.65 3.78
N GLU A 197 -8.03 -1.52 3.82
CA GLU A 197 -9.24 -1.39 3.00
C GLU A 197 -10.42 -0.97 3.88
N ARG A 198 -10.88 0.27 3.71
CA ARG A 198 -12.06 0.80 4.38
C ARG A 198 -13.26 0.68 3.43
N LYS A 199 -14.11 -0.34 3.63
CA LYS A 199 -15.24 -0.66 2.73
C LYS A 199 -16.13 0.56 2.42
N THR A 200 -16.46 1.35 3.45
CA THR A 200 -17.29 2.56 3.33
C THR A 200 -16.67 3.67 2.48
N VAL A 201 -15.33 3.69 2.36
CA VAL A 201 -14.59 4.63 1.51
C VAL A 201 -14.42 4.04 0.11
N ALA A 202 -14.08 2.76 0.01
CA ALA A 202 -13.89 2.05 -1.24
C ALA A 202 -15.15 2.04 -2.13
N GLU A 203 -16.33 1.86 -1.53
CA GLU A 203 -17.63 1.89 -2.21
C GLU A 203 -17.97 3.27 -2.82
N LYS A 204 -17.37 4.34 -2.30
CA LYS A 204 -17.62 5.72 -2.75
C LYS A 204 -16.55 6.25 -3.72
N ALA A 205 -15.47 5.50 -3.93
CA ALA A 205 -14.34 5.95 -4.71
C ALA A 205 -14.59 5.87 -6.23
N ASP A 206 -14.00 6.80 -6.99
CA ASP A 206 -14.01 6.72 -8.45
C ASP A 206 -13.19 5.51 -8.95
N HIS A 207 -12.16 5.13 -8.19
CA HIS A 207 -11.35 3.94 -8.44
C HIS A 207 -10.72 3.41 -7.14
N ILE A 208 -10.75 2.09 -6.95
CA ILE A 208 -9.99 1.44 -5.87
C ILE A 208 -8.57 1.18 -6.39
N THR A 209 -7.56 1.65 -5.68
CA THR A 209 -6.15 1.50 -6.05
C THR A 209 -5.41 0.64 -5.01
N PRO A 210 -5.27 -0.69 -5.22
CA PRO A 210 -4.58 -1.58 -4.29
C PRO A 210 -3.06 -1.37 -4.22
N SER A 211 -2.53 -0.50 -5.08
CA SER A 211 -1.15 -0.05 -5.06
C SER A 211 -1.01 1.29 -5.78
N PHE A 212 0.10 1.99 -5.60
CA PHE A 212 0.41 3.17 -6.40
C PHE A 212 0.73 2.82 -7.86
N ASP A 213 1.20 1.59 -8.12
CA ASP A 213 1.41 1.10 -9.49
C ASP A 213 0.09 1.05 -10.28
N GLU A 214 -1.01 0.66 -9.63
CA GLU A 214 -2.36 0.67 -10.20
C GLU A 214 -2.78 2.08 -10.60
N PHE A 215 -2.60 3.05 -9.71
CA PHE A 215 -2.89 4.46 -9.96
C PHE A 215 -2.11 4.98 -11.18
N LEU A 216 -0.81 4.72 -11.24
CA LEU A 216 0.03 5.15 -12.37
C LEU A 216 -0.41 4.47 -13.68
N TYR A 217 -0.78 3.19 -13.62
CA TYR A 217 -1.23 2.43 -14.78
C TYR A 217 -2.52 2.98 -15.38
N VAL A 218 -3.57 3.18 -14.58
CA VAL A 218 -4.88 3.63 -15.08
C VAL A 218 -4.87 5.07 -15.57
N ASN A 219 -3.89 5.87 -15.14
CA ASN A 219 -3.68 7.25 -15.59
C ASN A 219 -2.62 7.38 -16.70
N ASN A 220 -2.08 6.27 -17.22
CA ASN A 220 -1.01 6.25 -18.22
C ASN A 220 0.22 7.08 -17.83
N LEU A 221 0.56 7.08 -16.55
CA LEU A 221 1.71 7.80 -16.00
C LEU A 221 2.99 6.95 -16.05
N PRO A 222 4.18 7.58 -16.05
CA PRO A 222 5.46 6.88 -15.91
C PRO A 222 5.49 6.04 -14.64
N ARG A 223 5.89 4.78 -14.77
CA ARG A 223 5.83 3.78 -13.69
C ARG A 223 7.04 2.85 -13.73
N ALA A 224 7.45 2.35 -12.56
CA ALA A 224 8.57 1.43 -12.43
C ALA A 224 8.23 0.03 -12.97
N ILE A 225 6.96 -0.39 -12.89
CA ILE A 225 6.48 -1.68 -13.39
C ILE A 225 5.45 -1.42 -14.49
N SER A 226 5.61 -2.06 -15.64
CA SER A 226 4.74 -1.85 -16.81
C SER A 226 3.30 -2.33 -16.59
N TYR A 227 3.08 -3.36 -15.77
CA TYR A 227 1.77 -3.91 -15.46
C TYR A 227 1.63 -4.16 -13.94
N PRO A 228 0.62 -3.58 -13.26
CA PRO A 228 0.44 -3.74 -11.82
C PRO A 228 0.22 -5.19 -11.40
N LYS A 229 0.89 -5.62 -10.33
CA LYS A 229 0.82 -7.01 -9.84
C LYS A 229 -0.56 -7.40 -9.31
N ASN A 230 -1.32 -6.44 -8.76
CA ASN A 230 -2.69 -6.64 -8.31
C ASN A 230 -3.61 -7.06 -9.47
N ARG A 231 -3.21 -6.82 -10.73
CA ARG A 231 -3.95 -7.26 -11.93
C ARG A 231 -3.48 -8.62 -12.47
N ILE A 232 -2.47 -9.23 -11.86
CA ILE A 232 -2.01 -10.59 -12.21
C ILE A 232 -2.71 -11.57 -11.26
N LEU A 233 -3.64 -12.34 -11.82
CA LEU A 233 -4.34 -13.38 -11.08
C LEU A 233 -3.42 -14.58 -10.86
N CYS A 234 -3.18 -14.87 -9.59
CA CYS A 234 -2.54 -16.09 -9.10
C CYS A 234 -3.62 -17.04 -8.57
N LEU A 235 -3.89 -18.09 -9.33
CA LEU A 235 -4.79 -19.16 -8.91
C LEU A 235 -4.01 -20.22 -8.15
N ILE A 236 -4.44 -20.50 -6.93
CA ILE A 236 -3.93 -21.58 -6.09
C ILE A 236 -4.94 -22.72 -6.15
N VAL A 237 -4.48 -23.92 -6.47
CA VAL A 237 -5.32 -25.13 -6.58
C VAL A 237 -4.77 -26.21 -5.66
N GLY A 238 -5.64 -26.80 -4.85
CA GLY A 238 -5.26 -27.83 -3.88
C GLY A 238 -4.59 -27.25 -2.63
N GLU A 239 -3.99 -28.13 -1.83
CA GLU A 239 -3.39 -27.74 -0.54
C GLU A 239 -1.99 -27.13 -0.73
N VAL A 240 -1.84 -25.87 -0.32
CA VAL A 240 -0.57 -25.12 -0.33
C VAL A 240 -0.40 -24.41 1.00
N SER A 241 0.79 -24.47 1.59
CA SER A 241 1.09 -23.86 2.89
C SER A 241 0.75 -22.36 2.94
N ASN A 242 0.13 -21.90 4.03
CA ASN A 242 -0.21 -20.49 4.25
C ASN A 242 0.99 -19.53 4.10
N ASP A 243 2.20 -19.98 4.44
CA ASP A 243 3.43 -19.19 4.26
C ASP A 243 3.70 -18.88 2.79
N ALA A 244 3.53 -19.88 1.92
CA ALA A 244 3.72 -19.74 0.49
C ALA A 244 2.69 -18.76 -0.12
N ILE A 245 1.43 -18.85 0.32
CA ILE A 245 0.36 -17.93 -0.06
C ILE A 245 0.69 -16.50 0.40
N SER A 246 1.14 -16.37 1.65
CA SER A 246 1.49 -15.09 2.26
C SER A 246 2.64 -14.39 1.54
N VAL A 247 3.64 -15.13 1.03
CA VAL A 247 4.72 -14.56 0.22
C VAL A 247 4.18 -13.94 -1.08
N LEU A 248 3.29 -14.63 -1.79
CA LEU A 248 2.72 -14.10 -3.04
C LEU A 248 1.77 -12.92 -2.78
N LYS A 249 0.98 -12.98 -1.71
CA LYS A 249 0.12 -11.88 -1.29
C LYS A 249 0.96 -10.64 -0.94
N LYS A 250 2.04 -10.81 -0.16
CA LYS A 250 2.97 -9.72 0.18
C LYS A 250 3.69 -9.13 -1.03
N ASP A 251 3.90 -9.92 -2.09
CA ASP A 251 4.49 -9.40 -3.33
C ASP A 251 3.51 -8.55 -4.15
N GLY A 252 2.20 -8.62 -3.84
CA GLY A 252 1.13 -7.79 -4.41
C GLY A 252 0.24 -8.49 -5.43
N PHE A 253 0.30 -9.82 -5.57
CA PHE A 253 -0.53 -10.56 -6.51
C PHE A 253 -1.99 -10.71 -6.06
N SER A 254 -2.93 -10.78 -7.01
CA SER A 254 -4.31 -11.14 -6.72
C SER A 254 -4.41 -12.65 -6.51
N ILE A 255 -4.74 -13.09 -5.30
CA ILE A 255 -4.78 -14.51 -4.94
C ILE A 255 -6.21 -15.03 -4.96
N ARG A 256 -6.45 -16.16 -5.64
CA ARG A 256 -7.68 -16.95 -5.51
C ARG A 256 -7.31 -18.38 -5.18
N HIS A 257 -7.85 -18.92 -4.09
CA HIS A 257 -7.66 -20.32 -3.71
C HIS A 257 -8.91 -21.13 -4.04
N LYS A 258 -8.72 -22.25 -4.74
CA LYS A 258 -9.78 -23.15 -5.19
C LYS A 258 -9.36 -24.61 -5.00
N THR A 259 -10.35 -25.49 -4.99
CA THR A 259 -10.13 -26.94 -4.92
C THR A 259 -9.83 -27.54 -6.30
N SER A 260 -10.12 -26.84 -7.39
CA SER A 260 -9.86 -27.31 -8.76
C SER A 260 -9.54 -26.15 -9.70
N PHE A 261 -8.84 -26.46 -10.79
CA PHE A 261 -8.57 -25.50 -11.86
C PHE A 261 -9.79 -25.36 -12.77
N GLU A 262 -10.77 -24.55 -12.35
CA GLU A 262 -12.03 -24.33 -13.07
C GLU A 262 -11.82 -23.57 -14.41
N GLU A 263 -12.68 -23.86 -15.39
CA GLU A 263 -12.59 -23.33 -16.75
C GLU A 263 -12.62 -21.80 -16.83
N LYS A 264 -13.46 -21.16 -15.99
CA LYS A 264 -13.63 -19.70 -15.94
C LYS A 264 -12.36 -18.92 -15.59
N TYR A 265 -11.31 -19.57 -15.08
CA TYR A 265 -10.05 -18.92 -14.76
C TYR A 265 -8.97 -19.10 -15.83
N VAL A 266 -9.12 -20.10 -16.72
CA VAL A 266 -8.04 -20.58 -17.60
C VAL A 266 -7.45 -19.45 -18.44
N ALA A 267 -8.30 -18.64 -19.08
CA ALA A 267 -7.85 -17.56 -19.96
C ALA A 267 -7.24 -16.34 -19.24
N ASP A 268 -7.50 -16.18 -17.93
CA ASP A 268 -7.21 -14.95 -17.19
C ASP A 268 -6.08 -15.09 -16.16
N ILE A 269 -5.67 -16.31 -15.83
CA ILE A 269 -4.60 -16.52 -14.86
C ILE A 269 -3.24 -16.14 -15.45
N GLY A 270 -2.44 -15.41 -14.66
CA GLY A 270 -1.04 -15.13 -14.98
C GLY A 270 -0.07 -16.06 -14.23
N ILE A 271 -0.51 -16.58 -13.10
CA ILE A 271 0.26 -17.49 -12.24
C ILE A 271 -0.67 -18.63 -11.82
N LEU A 272 -0.17 -19.86 -11.85
CA LEU A 272 -0.84 -21.03 -11.29
C LEU A 272 0.05 -21.65 -10.23
N PHE A 273 -0.47 -21.87 -9.02
CA PHE A 273 0.23 -22.61 -7.97
C PHE A 273 -0.58 -23.84 -7.60
N LEU A 274 -0.04 -25.00 -7.93
CA LEU A 274 -0.61 -26.30 -7.65
C LEU A 274 -0.05 -26.92 -6.37
N GLY A 275 -0.96 -27.48 -5.57
CA GLY A 275 -0.65 -28.40 -4.49
C GLY A 275 -0.18 -29.76 -5.02
N GLU A 276 0.23 -30.61 -4.08
CA GLU A 276 0.71 -31.95 -4.40
C GLU A 276 -0.45 -32.83 -4.94
N GLY A 277 -0.17 -33.61 -5.99
CA GLY A 277 -1.15 -34.48 -6.65
C GLY A 277 -2.03 -33.82 -7.72
N GLU A 278 -2.04 -32.50 -7.81
CA GLU A 278 -2.81 -31.77 -8.84
C GLU A 278 -2.26 -31.99 -10.25
N LYS A 279 -3.15 -32.10 -11.24
CA LYS A 279 -2.83 -32.35 -12.64
C LYS A 279 -3.44 -31.30 -13.57
N ILE A 280 -2.78 -31.06 -14.69
CA ILE A 280 -3.32 -30.18 -15.75
C ILE A 280 -3.32 -30.95 -17.07
N ALA A 281 -4.46 -30.98 -17.73
CA ALA A 281 -4.57 -31.51 -19.09
C ALA A 281 -3.98 -30.52 -20.11
N ASP A 282 -3.34 -31.04 -21.15
CA ASP A 282 -2.68 -30.23 -22.19
C ASP A 282 -3.64 -29.27 -22.91
N ASP A 283 -4.88 -29.70 -23.18
CA ASP A 283 -5.90 -28.83 -23.78
C ASP A 283 -6.28 -27.65 -22.88
N LYS A 284 -6.16 -27.81 -21.56
CA LYS A 284 -6.36 -26.71 -20.62
C LYS A 284 -5.16 -25.77 -20.59
N LEU A 285 -3.93 -26.31 -20.66
CA LEU A 285 -2.72 -25.50 -20.76
C LEU A 285 -2.71 -24.63 -22.02
N LYS A 286 -3.04 -25.19 -23.19
CA LYS A 286 -3.08 -24.46 -24.47
C LYS A 286 -4.01 -23.25 -24.46
N ARG A 287 -5.07 -23.29 -23.65
CA ARG A 287 -6.05 -22.20 -23.51
C ARG A 287 -5.65 -21.17 -22.46
N ALA A 288 -4.62 -21.44 -21.66
CA ALA A 288 -4.11 -20.54 -20.62
C ALA A 288 -3.17 -19.48 -21.19
N VAL A 289 -3.68 -18.67 -22.12
CA VAL A 289 -2.87 -17.74 -22.95
C VAL A 289 -2.15 -16.63 -22.17
N LYS A 290 -2.59 -16.30 -20.96
CA LYS A 290 -1.95 -15.30 -20.09
C LYS A 290 -1.00 -15.92 -19.06
N LEU A 291 -0.99 -17.24 -18.92
CA LEU A 291 -0.22 -17.95 -17.91
C LEU A 291 1.28 -17.78 -18.21
N LYS A 292 2.02 -17.26 -17.23
CA LYS A 292 3.46 -17.03 -17.37
C LYS A 292 4.30 -18.04 -16.61
N THR A 293 3.78 -18.54 -15.49
CA THR A 293 4.53 -19.46 -14.63
C THR A 293 3.62 -20.39 -13.84
N ILE A 294 4.12 -21.61 -13.61
CA ILE A 294 3.49 -22.63 -12.79
C ILE A 294 4.40 -22.95 -11.60
N GLY A 295 3.88 -22.77 -10.39
CA GLY A 295 4.43 -23.32 -9.17
C GLY A 295 3.82 -24.69 -8.87
N TYR A 296 4.64 -25.67 -8.50
CA TYR A 296 4.16 -26.99 -8.12
C TYR A 296 4.79 -27.47 -6.80
N HIS A 297 3.95 -27.73 -5.78
CA HIS A 297 4.41 -28.34 -4.54
C HIS A 297 4.60 -29.84 -4.75
N GLY A 298 5.86 -30.28 -4.89
CA GLY A 298 6.21 -31.67 -5.21
C GLY A 298 7.11 -31.77 -6.45
N ASN A 299 6.98 -32.89 -7.17
CA ASN A 299 7.65 -33.11 -8.46
C ASN A 299 6.62 -33.00 -9.60
N SER A 300 6.83 -32.04 -10.48
CA SER A 300 5.86 -31.69 -11.54
C SER A 300 5.95 -32.54 -12.80
N LYS A 301 7.01 -33.34 -12.99
CA LYS A 301 7.37 -33.97 -14.29
C LYS A 301 6.27 -34.86 -14.91
N HIS A 302 5.41 -35.45 -14.09
CA HIS A 302 4.33 -36.36 -14.54
C HIS A 302 2.93 -35.81 -14.33
N GLN A 303 2.81 -34.53 -13.97
CA GLN A 303 1.53 -33.91 -13.60
C GLN A 303 0.96 -33.03 -14.71
N PHE A 304 1.83 -32.51 -15.57
CA PHE A 304 1.50 -31.73 -16.75
C PHE A 304 2.71 -31.68 -17.70
N SER A 305 2.48 -31.39 -18.98
CA SER A 305 3.53 -31.39 -20.00
C SER A 305 4.52 -30.23 -19.84
N HIS A 306 5.78 -30.54 -19.54
CA HIS A 306 6.88 -29.57 -19.47
C HIS A 306 7.25 -29.03 -20.85
N ASP A 307 7.23 -29.90 -21.87
CA ASP A 307 7.57 -29.53 -23.25
C ASP A 307 6.57 -28.51 -23.77
N LEU A 308 5.26 -28.76 -23.57
CA LEU A 308 4.20 -27.82 -23.92
C LEU A 308 4.35 -26.49 -23.17
N CYS A 309 4.69 -26.53 -21.88
CA CYS A 309 4.95 -25.29 -21.13
C CYS A 309 6.13 -24.52 -21.72
N THR A 310 7.21 -25.20 -22.12
CA THR A 310 8.37 -24.56 -22.75
C THR A 310 8.00 -23.91 -24.08
N GLU A 311 7.27 -24.61 -24.94
CA GLU A 311 6.77 -24.09 -26.23
C GLU A 311 5.91 -22.84 -26.05
N MET A 312 5.10 -22.81 -24.99
CA MET A 312 4.23 -21.69 -24.65
C MET A 312 4.92 -20.56 -23.88
N GLY A 313 6.21 -20.71 -23.51
CA GLY A 313 6.93 -19.72 -22.71
C GLY A 313 6.56 -19.70 -21.22
N ILE A 314 5.94 -20.77 -20.70
CA ILE A 314 5.49 -20.92 -19.32
C ILE A 314 6.61 -21.49 -18.47
N VAL A 315 7.11 -20.73 -17.49
CA VAL A 315 8.22 -21.15 -16.62
C VAL A 315 7.73 -22.00 -15.44
N ILE A 316 8.36 -23.14 -15.21
CA ILE A 316 7.97 -24.09 -14.17
C ILE A 316 8.93 -24.02 -12.98
N PHE A 317 8.39 -23.81 -11.78
CA PHE A 317 9.11 -23.95 -10.53
C PHE A 317 8.48 -25.04 -9.67
N ASP A 318 9.26 -26.04 -9.29
CA ASP A 318 8.83 -27.04 -8.32
C ASP A 318 9.82 -27.20 -7.17
N ASN A 319 9.31 -27.71 -6.05
CA ASN A 319 10.11 -28.09 -4.91
C ASN A 319 9.31 -29.06 -4.03
N THR A 320 9.95 -30.15 -3.60
CA THR A 320 9.37 -31.18 -2.74
C THR A 320 9.42 -30.83 -1.26
N LYS A 321 10.27 -29.89 -0.82
CA LYS A 321 10.52 -29.64 0.61
C LYS A 321 10.02 -28.31 1.12
N ASN A 322 9.93 -27.28 0.26
CA ASN A 322 9.66 -25.91 0.71
C ASN A 322 8.85 -25.13 -0.33
N ALA A 323 7.53 -25.09 -0.12
CA ALA A 323 6.59 -24.32 -0.94
C ALA A 323 6.90 -22.81 -0.94
N GLY A 324 7.34 -22.24 0.20
CA GLY A 324 7.72 -20.83 0.30
C GLY A 324 8.88 -20.45 -0.64
N SER A 325 9.77 -21.40 -0.94
CA SER A 325 10.83 -21.17 -1.94
C SER A 325 10.30 -21.06 -3.36
N ILE A 326 9.19 -21.74 -3.68
CA ILE A 326 8.52 -21.65 -4.99
C ILE A 326 7.90 -20.27 -5.15
N SER A 327 7.16 -19.79 -4.15
CA SER A 327 6.58 -18.43 -4.14
C SER A 327 7.63 -17.34 -4.40
N LYS A 328 8.80 -17.46 -3.75
CA LYS A 328 9.90 -16.50 -3.95
C LYS A 328 10.46 -16.54 -5.38
N ARG A 329 10.53 -17.71 -6.00
CA ARG A 329 11.00 -17.85 -7.40
C ARG A 329 9.97 -17.31 -8.39
N ILE A 330 8.69 -17.61 -8.19
CA ILE A 330 7.57 -17.03 -8.96
C ILE A 330 7.63 -15.51 -8.90
N ALA A 331 7.73 -14.93 -7.70
CA ALA A 331 7.83 -13.49 -7.54
C ALA A 331 9.06 -12.91 -8.26
N LYS A 332 10.25 -13.53 -8.10
CA LYS A 332 11.46 -13.10 -8.81
C LYS A 332 11.33 -13.17 -10.33
N PHE A 333 10.73 -14.23 -10.86
CA PHE A 333 10.48 -14.40 -12.28
C PHE A 333 9.59 -13.28 -12.81
N ILE A 334 8.46 -13.02 -12.17
CA ILE A 334 7.54 -11.96 -12.61
C ILE A 334 8.18 -10.57 -12.48
N ASN A 335 9.02 -10.36 -11.47
CA ASN A 335 9.63 -9.06 -11.19
C ASN A 335 10.86 -8.75 -12.05
N LYS A 336 11.64 -9.78 -12.41
CA LYS A 336 12.99 -9.62 -12.99
C LYS A 336 13.28 -10.54 -14.17
N GLY A 337 12.35 -11.41 -14.56
CA GLY A 337 12.59 -12.46 -15.55
C GLY A 337 13.54 -13.57 -15.07
N ASP A 338 13.77 -13.69 -13.76
CA ASP A 338 14.70 -14.68 -13.18
C ASP A 338 14.16 -16.11 -13.34
N THR A 339 14.84 -16.93 -14.15
CA THR A 339 14.52 -18.35 -14.39
C THR A 339 15.34 -19.30 -13.53
N TYR A 340 16.11 -18.81 -12.56
CA TYR A 340 16.99 -19.64 -11.74
C TYR A 340 16.23 -20.76 -11.00
N LYS A 341 16.70 -22.00 -11.19
CA LYS A 341 16.06 -23.24 -10.71
C LYS A 341 14.67 -23.50 -11.28
N SER A 342 14.36 -22.97 -12.47
CA SER A 342 13.23 -23.47 -13.24
C SER A 342 13.50 -24.89 -13.74
N ARG A 343 12.44 -25.61 -14.11
CA ARG A 343 12.53 -27.01 -14.57
C ARG A 343 12.64 -27.17 -16.07
N ASN A 344 12.27 -26.13 -16.81
CA ASN A 344 12.13 -26.19 -18.25
C ASN A 344 12.83 -25.05 -19.00
N PHE A 345 13.43 -24.08 -18.29
CA PHE A 345 14.30 -23.06 -18.88
C PHE A 345 15.70 -23.10 -18.27
N PRO A 346 16.74 -22.76 -19.03
CA PRO A 346 18.09 -22.61 -18.49
C PRO A 346 18.16 -21.46 -17.47
N ASN A 347 19.19 -21.51 -16.63
CA ASN A 347 19.48 -20.47 -15.63
C ASN A 347 20.10 -19.23 -16.26
#